data_AF-A0A2P4S502-F1
#
_entry.id   AF-A0A2P4S502-F1
#
_cell.length_a   1.000
_cell.length_b   1.000
_cell.length_c   1.000
_cell.angle_alpha   90.00
_cell.angle_beta   90.00
_cell.angle_gamma   90.00
#
_symmetry.space_group_name_H-M   'P 1'
#
loop_
_entity.id
_entity.type
_entity.pdbx_description
1 polymer ?
#
loop_
_entity_poly.entity_id
_entity_poly.type
_entity_poly.pdbx_seq_one_letter_code
_entity_poly.pdbx_strand_id
1 'polypeptide(L)' 'MTTTTTTTPPPIHPRRTSQGCVHILVAQTKDHKYTLSQASGGFASVPEVVHYYSTEKLPFKGAEHMALLHPVHCKMH' A
#
# COMPACT_ATOMS: atom_id res chain seq x y z
N MET A 1 -55.88 10.19 -11.75
CA MET A 1 -54.85 9.33 -12.34
C MET A 1 -53.54 9.71 -11.68
N THR A 2 -52.92 8.76 -10.97
CA THR A 2 -51.81 8.95 -10.03
C THR A 2 -50.50 9.16 -10.78
N THR A 3 -49.80 10.27 -10.52
CA THR A 3 -48.47 10.56 -11.07
C THR A 3 -47.40 9.89 -10.22
N THR A 4 -46.87 8.76 -10.68
CA THR A 4 -45.78 8.04 -10.04
C THR A 4 -44.45 8.72 -10.38
N THR A 5 -43.80 9.33 -9.40
CA THR A 5 -42.46 9.93 -9.55
C THR A 5 -41.40 8.86 -9.29
N THR A 6 -40.73 8.41 -10.34
CA THR A 6 -39.64 7.42 -10.26
C THR A 6 -38.35 8.12 -9.84
N THR A 7 -37.97 8.01 -8.57
CA THR A 7 -36.69 8.49 -8.04
C THR A 7 -35.60 7.47 -8.34
N THR A 8 -34.79 7.74 -9.35
CA THR A 8 -33.59 6.95 -9.70
C THR A 8 -32.54 7.06 -8.58
N PRO A 9 -32.04 5.95 -8.00
CA PRO A 9 -30.97 6.02 -7.00
C PRO A 9 -29.66 6.52 -7.63
N PRO A 10 -28.79 7.23 -6.88
CA PRO A 10 -27.53 7.73 -7.40
C PRO A 10 -26.61 6.57 -7.80
N PRO A 11 -25.83 6.72 -8.89
CA PRO A 11 -24.92 5.68 -9.35
C PRO A 11 -23.84 5.43 -8.29
N ILE A 12 -23.74 4.18 -7.84
CA ILE A 12 -22.66 3.73 -6.96
C ILE A 12 -21.41 3.65 -7.85
N HIS A 13 -20.55 4.67 -7.80
CA HIS A 13 -19.30 4.64 -8.56
C HIS A 13 -18.42 3.51 -7.99
N PRO A 14 -18.08 2.46 -8.76
CA PRO A 14 -17.15 1.46 -8.30
C PRO A 14 -15.82 2.15 -8.02
N ARG A 15 -15.37 2.10 -6.77
CA ARG A 15 -14.04 2.55 -6.38
C ARG A 15 -13.05 1.69 -7.16
N ARG A 16 -12.44 2.24 -8.22
CA ARG A 16 -11.31 1.61 -8.90
C ARG A 16 -10.18 1.51 -7.89
N THR A 17 -10.08 0.38 -7.21
CA THR A 17 -8.83 0.01 -6.57
C THR A 17 -7.88 -0.38 -7.70
N SER A 18 -6.82 0.37 -7.91
CA SER A 18 -5.76 0.01 -8.85
C SER A 18 -5.24 -1.38 -8.47
N GLN A 19 -5.65 -2.42 -9.19
CA GLN A 19 -5.09 -3.75 -9.08
C GLN A 19 -3.73 -3.72 -9.76
N GLY A 20 -2.70 -3.33 -9.02
CA GLY A 20 -1.32 -3.28 -9.49
C GLY A 20 -0.41 -4.01 -8.52
N CYS A 21 0.57 -4.73 -9.06
CA CYS A 21 1.69 -5.24 -8.26
C CYS A 21 2.71 -4.12 -8.09
N VAL A 22 3.24 -3.96 -6.88
CA VAL A 22 4.37 -3.06 -6.62
C VAL A 22 5.57 -3.91 -6.24
N HIS A 23 6.71 -3.66 -6.89
CA HIS A 23 7.98 -4.23 -6.49
C HIS A 23 8.71 -3.21 -5.62
N ILE A 24 8.96 -3.57 -4.37
CA ILE A 24 9.66 -2.74 -3.40
C ILE A 24 11.07 -3.30 -3.25
N LEU A 25 12.08 -2.46 -3.41
CA LEU A 25 13.47 -2.83 -3.16
C LEU A 25 13.90 -2.31 -1.79
N VAL A 26 14.36 -3.21 -0.93
CA VAL A 26 15.00 -2.86 0.34
C VAL A 26 16.50 -2.76 0.09
N ALA A 27 17.08 -1.57 0.25
CA ALA A 27 18.51 -1.35 0.10
C ALA A 27 19.21 -1.45 1.46
N GLN A 28 20.38 -2.10 1.51
CA GLN A 28 21.26 -2.05 2.67
C GLN A 28 22.27 -0.91 2.50
N THR A 29 22.38 -0.04 3.50
CA THR A 29 23.35 1.06 3.54
C THR A 29 24.73 0.56 3.98
N LYS A 30 25.75 1.42 3.83
CA LYS A 30 27.12 1.12 4.28
C LYS A 30 27.19 0.93 5.81
N ASP A 31 26.30 1.54 6.56
CA ASP A 31 26.16 1.40 8.02
C ASP A 31 25.39 0.13 8.43
N HIS A 32 25.24 -0.84 7.53
CA HIS A 32 24.47 -2.07 7.74
C HIS A 32 22.98 -1.88 8.08
N LYS A 33 22.41 -0.70 7.76
CA LYS A 33 20.99 -0.41 7.94
C LYS A 33 20.19 -0.73 6.68
N TYR A 34 18.90 -0.98 6.82
CA TYR A 34 17.97 -1.25 5.72
C TYR A 34 17.09 -0.04 5.44
N THR A 35 16.78 0.24 4.18
CA THR A 35 15.91 1.37 3.81
C THR A 35 15.08 1.06 2.56
N LEU A 36 13.85 1.60 2.48
CA LEU A 36 12.98 1.46 1.30
C LEU A 36 13.19 2.56 0.27
N SER A 37 13.64 3.72 0.72
CA SER A 37 13.89 4.89 -0.10
C SER A 37 15.03 5.69 0.51
N GLN A 38 15.77 6.42 -0.30
CA GLN A 38 16.83 7.31 0.18
C GLN A 38 16.31 8.35 1.21
N ALA A 39 14.99 8.63 1.21
CA ALA A 39 14.34 9.52 2.16
C ALA A 39 13.92 8.87 3.50
N SER A 40 13.84 7.54 3.58
CA SER A 40 13.48 6.86 4.83
C SER A 40 14.70 6.67 5.73
N GLY A 41 14.55 7.00 7.02
CA GLY A 41 15.57 6.73 8.02
C GLY A 41 15.93 5.24 8.03
N GLY A 42 17.22 4.91 8.05
CA GLY A 42 17.67 3.53 7.99
C GLY A 42 17.25 2.72 9.23
N PHE A 43 16.71 1.52 9.00
CA PHE A 43 16.25 0.55 10.00
C PHE A 43 17.36 -0.45 10.35
N ALA A 44 17.36 -1.08 11.53
CA ALA A 44 18.41 -2.04 11.89
C ALA A 44 18.16 -3.44 11.28
N SER A 45 16.93 -3.78 10.92
CA SER A 45 16.61 -5.06 10.26
C SER A 45 15.41 -4.97 9.31
N VAL A 46 15.33 -5.87 8.33
CA VAL A 46 14.20 -5.95 7.38
C VAL A 46 12.83 -6.08 8.08
N PRO A 47 12.65 -6.88 9.16
CA PRO A 47 11.38 -6.95 9.87
C PRO A 47 10.93 -5.61 10.47
N GLU A 48 11.86 -4.75 10.91
CA GLU A 48 11.51 -3.40 11.40
C GLU A 48 10.98 -2.52 10.28
N VAL A 49 11.58 -2.60 9.09
CA VAL A 49 11.09 -1.91 7.89
C VAL A 49 9.64 -2.29 7.62
N VAL A 50 9.37 -3.60 7.62
CA VAL A 50 8.02 -4.14 7.37
C VAL A 50 7.03 -3.68 8.43
N HIS A 51 7.44 -3.69 9.71
CA HIS A 51 6.60 -3.25 10.81
C HIS A 51 6.24 -1.76 10.72
N TYR A 52 7.22 -0.90 10.47
CA TYR A 52 7.02 0.55 10.34
C TYR A 52 6.03 0.89 9.21
N TYR A 53 6.24 0.30 8.03
CA TYR A 53 5.36 0.52 6.88
C TYR A 53 4.04 -0.24 6.95
N SER A 54 3.77 -0.94 8.05
CA SER A 54 2.44 -1.49 8.31
C SER A 54 1.46 -0.42 8.77
N THR A 55 1.95 0.60 9.46
CA THR A 55 1.17 1.76 9.91
C THR A 55 1.39 3.00 9.05
N GLU A 56 2.60 3.16 8.53
CA GLU A 56 3.00 4.33 7.76
C GLU A 56 2.80 4.16 6.26
N LYS A 57 2.61 5.29 5.56
CA LYS A 57 2.45 5.33 4.12
C LYS A 57 3.75 4.99 3.40
N LEU A 58 3.65 4.21 2.32
CA LEU A 58 4.82 3.88 1.53
C LEU A 58 5.41 5.12 0.83
N PRO A 59 6.75 5.30 0.82
CA PRO A 59 7.42 6.48 0.31
C PRO A 59 7.60 6.42 -1.22
N PHE A 60 6.59 5.93 -1.95
CA PHE A 60 6.63 5.82 -3.42
C PHE A 60 5.54 6.68 -4.03
N LYS A 61 5.90 7.49 -5.03
CA LYS A 61 4.97 8.34 -5.78
C LYS A 61 3.92 7.46 -6.46
N GLY A 62 2.65 7.65 -6.09
CA GLY A 62 1.53 6.82 -6.56
C GLY A 62 1.14 5.65 -5.65
N ALA A 63 1.98 5.26 -4.69
CA ALA A 63 1.66 4.29 -3.64
C ALA A 63 1.56 4.93 -2.24
N GLU A 64 1.50 6.27 -2.17
CA GLU A 64 1.42 7.07 -0.93
C GLU A 64 0.17 6.74 -0.09
N HIS A 65 -0.82 6.08 -0.67
CA HIS A 65 -2.04 5.64 0.00
C HIS A 65 -1.99 4.16 0.41
N MET A 66 -0.90 3.47 0.12
CA MET A 66 -0.69 2.06 0.42
C MET A 66 0.19 1.90 1.65
N ALA A 67 -0.05 0.82 2.39
CA ALA A 67 0.71 0.35 3.55
C ALA A 67 0.79 -1.18 3.51
N LEU A 68 1.70 -1.77 4.27
CA LEU A 68 1.86 -3.21 4.40
C LEU A 68 0.79 -3.78 5.34
N LEU A 69 -0.18 -4.51 4.79
CA LEU A 69 -1.35 -4.93 5.58
C LEU A 69 -1.18 -6.31 6.22
N HIS A 70 -0.93 -7.33 5.41
CA HIS A 70 -0.86 -8.72 5.88
C HIS A 70 0.30 -9.44 5.20
N PRO A 71 1.08 -10.24 5.95
CA PRO A 71 2.12 -11.08 5.36
C PRO A 71 1.48 -12.07 4.41
N VAL A 72 2.04 -12.18 3.20
CA VAL A 72 1.62 -13.19 2.23
C VAL A 72 2.34 -14.49 2.58
N HIS A 73 1.60 -15.59 2.69
CA HIS A 73 2.22 -16.90 2.93
C HIS A 73 3.11 -17.25 1.73
N CYS A 74 4.37 -17.58 1.99
CA CYS A 74 5.27 -18.07 0.94
C CYS A 74 4.65 -19.33 0.31
N LYS A 75 4.11 -19.18 -0.90
CA LYS A 75 3.74 -20.31 -1.75
C LYS A 75 5.06 -20.87 -2.30
N MET A 76 5.63 -21.83 -1.59
CA MET A 76 6.68 -22.69 -2.14
C MET A 76 6.08 -23.36 -3.39
N HIS A 77 6.69 -23.16 -4.56
CA HIS A 77 6.27 -23.75 -5.84
C HIS A 77 7.30 -24.80 -6.25
#